data_AF-L7KLY3-F1
#
_entry.id   AF-L7KLY3-F1
#
_cell.length_a   1.000
_cell.length_b   1.000
_cell.length_c   1.000
_cell.angle_alpha   90.00
_cell.angle_beta   90.00
_cell.angle_gamma   90.00
#
_symmetry.space_group_name_H-M   'P 1'
#
loop_
_entity.id
_entity.type
_entity.pdbx_description
1 polymer ?
#
loop_
_entity_poly.entity_id
_entity_poly.type
_entity_poly.pdbx_seq_one_letter_code
_entity_poly.pdbx_strand_id
1 'polypeptide(L)'
;MADSRSDFGWGLGGSPARNVSVHDELRYSQGAGQTDLVVDGVRNFHWLMSPAELSRPKVLLEAGINAPAEVVDCDGFRRRPLIAIRSSPWKAGSSVTPWHDEFDLDHGHIRYFGDHKPTTLGLPGSTRGNRLLLETAKLHAGTSTDERAAAPPLLVFRAITVYRDGRAVHKGL
;
A
#
# COMPACT_ATOMS: atom_id res chain seq x y z
N MET A 1 -27.19 34.67 -4.39
CA MET A 1 -25.96 34.01 -4.85
C MET A 1 -26.24 32.52 -4.85
N ALA A 2 -26.44 31.94 -6.03
CA ALA A 2 -26.79 30.53 -6.17
C ALA A 2 -25.54 29.67 -5.96
N ASP A 3 -25.54 28.85 -4.91
CA ASP A 3 -24.56 27.79 -4.71
C ASP A 3 -24.88 26.66 -5.68
N SER A 4 -24.10 26.57 -6.75
CA SER A 4 -24.29 25.60 -7.83
C SER A 4 -23.06 24.70 -7.87
N ARG A 5 -23.11 23.57 -7.15
CA ARG A 5 -22.26 22.37 -7.36
C ARG A 5 -22.59 21.23 -6.39
N SER A 6 -23.84 20.81 -6.32
CA SER A 6 -24.21 19.58 -5.61
C SER A 6 -25.04 18.63 -6.47
N ASP A 7 -24.54 18.34 -7.68
CA ASP A 7 -24.96 17.17 -8.45
C ASP A 7 -23.81 16.16 -8.45
N PHE A 8 -23.58 15.48 -7.32
CA PHE A 8 -22.81 14.24 -7.31
C PHE A 8 -23.70 13.14 -7.87
N GLY A 9 -23.64 12.97 -9.19
CA GLY A 9 -24.31 11.88 -9.88
C GLY A 9 -23.77 10.54 -9.38
N TRP A 10 -24.63 9.74 -8.76
CA TRP A 10 -24.45 8.28 -8.70
C TRP A 10 -24.55 7.75 -10.14
N GLY A 11 -23.48 7.91 -10.90
CA GLY A 11 -23.40 7.41 -12.27
C GLY A 11 -23.53 5.90 -12.25
N LEU A 12 -24.63 5.38 -12.78
CA LEU A 12 -24.88 3.96 -13.04
C LEU A 12 -24.00 3.41 -14.18
N GLY A 13 -22.78 3.91 -14.33
CA GLY A 13 -21.75 3.32 -15.18
C GLY A 13 -21.00 2.29 -14.35
N GLY A 14 -21.05 1.01 -14.74
CA GLY A 14 -20.27 -0.03 -14.08
C GLY A 14 -18.82 0.41 -13.99
N SER A 15 -18.33 0.66 -12.78
CA SER A 15 -16.93 1.02 -12.57
C SER A 15 -16.06 -0.11 -13.14
N PRO A 16 -14.96 0.19 -13.85
CA PRO A 16 -14.10 -0.84 -14.40
C PRO A 16 -13.71 -1.84 -13.31
N ALA A 17 -13.64 -3.13 -13.65
CA ALA A 17 -13.25 -4.15 -12.67
C ALA A 17 -11.87 -3.80 -12.07
N ARG A 18 -11.78 -3.76 -10.74
CA ARG A 18 -10.56 -3.43 -9.98
C ARG A 18 -9.89 -4.67 -9.39
N ASN A 19 -10.07 -5.82 -10.04
CA ASN A 19 -9.43 -7.06 -9.62
C ASN A 19 -7.93 -6.97 -9.90
N VAL A 20 -7.13 -7.42 -8.94
CA VAL A 20 -5.67 -7.48 -9.02
C VAL A 20 -5.24 -8.91 -8.71
N SER A 21 -4.26 -9.40 -9.46
CA SER A 21 -3.64 -10.71 -9.26
C SER A 21 -2.23 -10.55 -8.71
N VAL A 22 -1.73 -11.61 -8.07
CA VAL A 22 -0.30 -11.67 -7.69
C VAL A 22 0.53 -11.57 -8.97
N HIS A 23 1.61 -10.80 -8.93
CA HIS A 23 2.49 -10.45 -10.07
C HIS A 23 1.94 -9.44 -11.08
N ASP A 24 0.76 -8.87 -10.87
CA ASP A 24 0.32 -7.73 -11.69
C ASP A 24 1.31 -6.57 -11.56
N GLU A 25 1.79 -6.07 -12.69
CA GLU A 25 2.64 -4.89 -12.75
C GLU A 25 1.80 -3.62 -12.63
N LEU A 26 2.18 -2.72 -11.72
CA LEU A 26 1.46 -1.47 -11.46
C LEU A 26 2.40 -0.29 -11.55
N ARG A 27 1.94 0.78 -12.20
CA ARG A 27 2.67 2.03 -12.30
C ARG A 27 2.45 2.88 -11.04
N TYR A 28 3.52 3.08 -10.27
CA TYR A 28 3.55 4.00 -9.13
C TYR A 28 4.34 5.27 -9.46
N SER A 29 3.65 6.40 -9.57
CA SER A 29 4.24 7.72 -9.81
C SER A 29 3.68 8.73 -8.82
N GLN A 30 4.53 9.39 -8.03
CA GLN A 30 4.11 10.38 -7.02
C GLN A 30 3.24 11.50 -7.60
N GLY A 31 3.47 11.88 -8.86
CA GLY A 31 2.70 12.90 -9.57
C GLY A 31 1.45 12.39 -10.30
N ALA A 32 1.23 11.08 -10.41
CA ALA A 32 0.10 10.56 -11.17
C ALA A 32 -1.24 10.83 -10.48
N GLY A 33 -2.27 11.09 -11.28
CA GLY A 33 -3.65 11.30 -10.83
C GLY A 33 -4.35 10.00 -10.40
N GLN A 34 -5.60 10.14 -9.95
CA GLN A 34 -6.49 9.04 -9.57
C GLN A 34 -7.56 8.74 -10.64
N THR A 35 -7.51 9.43 -11.78
CA THR A 35 -8.47 9.32 -12.89
C THR A 35 -8.03 8.32 -13.95
N ASP A 36 -6.73 8.34 -14.28
CA ASP A 36 -6.21 7.56 -15.40
C ASP A 36 -6.08 6.10 -15.00
N LEU A 37 -6.75 5.19 -15.73
CA LEU A 37 -6.68 3.74 -15.50
C LEU A 37 -5.28 3.18 -15.78
N VAL A 38 -4.59 3.76 -16.77
CA VAL A 38 -3.31 3.30 -17.29
C VAL A 38 -2.37 4.51 -17.40
N VAL A 39 -1.16 4.38 -16.86
CA VAL A 39 -0.10 5.39 -16.95
C VAL A 39 1.14 4.71 -17.50
N ASP A 40 1.73 5.30 -18.52
CA ASP A 40 2.85 4.72 -19.27
C ASP A 40 2.54 3.28 -19.72
N GLY A 41 1.33 2.98 -20.21
CA GLY A 41 0.97 1.65 -20.73
C GLY A 41 0.83 0.54 -19.68
N VAL A 42 0.97 0.83 -18.37
CA VAL A 42 0.73 -0.11 -17.27
C VAL A 42 -0.34 0.46 -16.34
N ARG A 43 -1.09 -0.41 -15.65
CA ARG A 43 -2.20 -0.01 -14.79
C ARG A 43 -1.74 0.93 -13.69
N ASN A 44 -2.46 2.02 -13.49
CA ASN A 44 -2.12 3.06 -12.51
C ASN A 44 -2.45 2.60 -11.08
N PHE A 45 -1.44 2.60 -10.21
CA PHE A 45 -1.60 2.26 -8.79
C PHE A 45 -2.59 3.20 -8.07
N HIS A 46 -2.52 4.51 -8.32
CA HIS A 46 -3.34 5.47 -7.58
C HIS A 46 -4.83 5.35 -7.93
N TRP A 47 -5.15 5.14 -9.21
CA TRP A 47 -6.51 4.81 -9.65
C TRP A 47 -6.97 3.48 -9.05
N LEU A 48 -6.15 2.42 -9.09
CA LEU A 48 -6.53 1.11 -8.56
C LEU A 48 -6.90 1.17 -7.08
N MET A 49 -6.06 1.82 -6.27
CA MET A 49 -6.20 1.87 -4.82
C MET A 49 -7.26 2.87 -4.35
N SER A 50 -7.41 4.00 -5.02
CA SER A 50 -8.40 5.03 -4.65
C SER A 50 -8.80 5.85 -5.89
N PRO A 51 -9.77 5.37 -6.69
CA PRO A 51 -10.28 6.13 -7.83
C PRO A 51 -10.82 7.50 -7.43
N ALA A 52 -10.71 8.49 -8.32
CA ALA A 52 -11.13 9.87 -8.07
C ALA A 52 -12.63 9.99 -7.76
N GLU A 53 -13.45 9.10 -8.33
CA GLU A 53 -14.90 9.05 -8.15
C GLU A 53 -15.29 8.78 -6.70
N LEU A 54 -14.40 8.15 -5.91
CA LEU A 54 -14.63 7.92 -4.49
C LEU A 54 -14.37 9.17 -3.63
N SER A 55 -13.82 10.24 -4.21
CA SER A 55 -13.46 11.48 -3.49
C SER A 55 -12.60 11.23 -2.24
N ARG A 56 -11.69 10.25 -2.30
CA ARG A 56 -10.80 9.85 -1.21
C ARG A 56 -9.35 10.21 -1.50
N PRO A 57 -8.55 10.55 -0.47
CA PRO A 57 -7.11 10.79 -0.64
C PRO A 57 -6.37 9.58 -1.22
N LYS A 58 -5.26 9.85 -1.90
CA LYS A 58 -4.38 8.81 -2.44
C LYS A 58 -3.83 7.92 -1.34
N VAL A 59 -3.81 6.61 -1.61
CA VAL A 59 -2.93 5.68 -0.87
C VAL A 59 -1.51 5.90 -1.39
N LEU A 60 -0.57 6.12 -0.47
CA LEU A 60 0.85 6.27 -0.79
C LEU A 60 1.58 4.94 -0.66
N LEU A 61 2.61 4.75 -1.49
CA LEU A 61 3.45 3.55 -1.53
C LEU A 61 4.93 3.94 -1.56
N GLU A 62 5.34 4.69 -0.56
CA GLU A 62 6.74 5.03 -0.35
C GLU A 62 7.54 3.80 0.12
N ALA A 63 8.86 3.88 0.12
CA ALA A 63 9.69 2.76 0.56
C ALA A 63 9.41 2.40 2.02
N GLY A 64 9.11 1.13 2.30
CA GLY A 64 8.81 0.63 3.64
C GLY A 64 7.31 0.47 3.91
N ILE A 65 6.87 0.91 5.09
CA ILE A 65 5.54 0.65 5.64
C ILE A 65 4.68 1.92 5.51
N ASN A 66 3.55 1.81 4.82
CA ASN A 66 2.63 2.92 4.57
C ASN A 66 1.23 2.56 5.07
N ALA A 67 0.50 3.56 5.56
CA ALA A 67 -0.90 3.36 5.92
C ALA A 67 -1.69 4.66 5.70
N PRO A 68 -2.90 4.58 5.13
CA PRO A 68 -3.87 5.67 5.16
C PRO A 68 -4.25 6.08 6.59
N ALA A 69 -4.97 7.19 6.71
CA ALA A 69 -5.60 7.58 7.96
C ALA A 69 -6.60 6.52 8.44
N GLU A 70 -6.84 6.49 9.75
CA GLU A 70 -7.91 5.67 10.32
C GLU A 70 -9.27 6.17 9.86
N VAL A 71 -10.18 5.23 9.66
CA VAL A 71 -11.58 5.52 9.34
C VAL A 71 -12.41 5.21 10.57
N VAL A 72 -13.43 6.05 10.78
CA VAL A 72 -14.42 5.89 11.83
C VAL A 72 -15.73 5.54 11.15
N ASP A 73 -16.39 4.48 11.60
CA ASP A 73 -17.73 4.14 11.11
C ASP A 73 -18.82 4.93 11.85
N CYS A 74 -20.08 4.61 11.54
CA CYS A 74 -21.25 5.27 12.14
C CYS A 74 -21.37 5.02 13.64
N ASP A 75 -20.80 3.93 14.15
CA ASP A 75 -20.86 3.53 15.56
C ASP A 75 -19.66 4.05 16.36
N GLY A 76 -18.79 4.83 15.71
CA GLY A 76 -17.59 5.40 16.33
C GLY A 76 -16.41 4.43 16.40
N PHE A 77 -16.55 3.23 15.82
CA PHE A 77 -15.49 2.24 15.80
C PHE A 77 -14.40 2.66 14.82
N ARG A 78 -13.15 2.64 15.30
CA ARG A 78 -11.98 3.09 14.55
C ARG A 78 -11.26 1.89 13.97
N ARG A 79 -11.00 1.94 12.67
CA ARG A 79 -10.18 0.92 12.01
C ARG A 79 -9.23 1.51 11.00
N ARG A 80 -8.13 0.81 10.78
CA ARG A 80 -7.20 1.12 9.71
C ARG A 80 -7.63 0.38 8.45
N PRO A 81 -7.79 1.06 7.30
CA PRO A 81 -8.28 0.38 6.08
C PRO A 81 -7.33 -0.70 5.56
N LEU A 82 -6.02 -0.43 5.58
CA LEU A 82 -4.95 -1.31 5.13
C LEU A 82 -3.58 -0.81 5.59
N ILE A 83 -2.57 -1.67 5.47
CA ILE A 83 -1.16 -1.28 5.48
C ILE A 83 -0.56 -1.72 4.15
N ALA A 84 0.08 -0.78 3.44
CA ALA A 84 0.78 -1.04 2.18
C ALA A 84 2.28 -1.10 2.44
N ILE A 85 2.87 -2.27 2.20
CA ILE A 85 4.29 -2.52 2.37
C ILE A 85 4.95 -2.50 0.99
N ARG A 86 6.00 -1.71 0.83
CA ARG A 86 6.84 -1.71 -0.36
C ARG A 86 8.23 -2.20 -0.02
N SER A 87 8.57 -3.39 -0.50
CA SER A 87 9.94 -3.90 -0.46
C SER A 87 10.71 -3.52 -1.72
N SER A 88 12.02 -3.31 -1.57
CA SER A 88 12.92 -3.01 -2.67
C SER A 88 14.13 -3.94 -2.64
N PRO A 89 14.44 -4.66 -3.72
CA PRO A 89 15.55 -5.63 -3.74
C PRO A 89 16.94 -4.98 -3.77
N TRP A 90 17.02 -3.67 -4.08
CA TRP A 90 18.26 -2.95 -4.39
C TRP A 90 19.28 -2.83 -3.25
N LYS A 91 18.91 -3.21 -2.02
CA LYS A 91 19.81 -3.20 -0.84
C LYS A 91 20.03 -4.58 -0.21
N ALA A 92 19.44 -5.62 -0.79
CA ALA A 92 19.64 -6.99 -0.31
C ALA A 92 21.11 -7.40 -0.46
N GLY A 93 21.72 -7.93 0.61
CA GLY A 93 23.11 -8.40 0.59
C GLY A 93 24.20 -7.33 0.66
N SER A 94 23.85 -6.07 0.97
CA SER A 94 24.86 -5.04 1.23
C SER A 94 25.53 -5.24 2.59
N SER A 95 26.79 -4.81 2.73
CA SER A 95 27.57 -4.92 3.98
C SER A 95 26.93 -4.25 5.20
N VAL A 96 25.89 -3.43 4.99
CA VAL A 96 25.20 -2.63 6.03
C VAL A 96 23.91 -3.30 6.52
N THR A 97 23.29 -4.21 5.76
CA THR A 97 22.05 -4.91 6.12
C THR A 97 22.14 -6.38 5.75
N PRO A 98 22.64 -7.26 6.64
CA PRO A 98 22.69 -8.70 6.37
C PRO A 98 21.29 -9.32 6.29
N TRP A 99 20.29 -8.69 6.93
CA TRP A 99 18.88 -9.05 6.77
C TRP A 99 18.31 -8.43 5.49
N HIS A 100 17.56 -9.23 4.74
CA HIS A 100 16.84 -8.81 3.55
C HIS A 100 15.46 -9.46 3.56
N ASP A 101 14.50 -8.81 2.90
CA ASP A 101 13.16 -9.37 2.80
C ASP A 101 13.17 -10.62 1.90
N GLU A 102 12.56 -11.70 2.36
CA GLU A 102 12.44 -12.97 1.62
C GLU A 102 11.01 -13.14 1.14
N PHE A 103 10.84 -13.48 -0.14
CA PHE A 103 9.55 -13.66 -0.79
C PHE A 103 9.45 -15.08 -1.32
N ASP A 104 8.72 -15.93 -0.60
CA ASP A 104 8.40 -17.29 -0.98
C ASP A 104 6.92 -17.37 -1.34
N LEU A 105 6.59 -16.81 -2.51
CA LEU A 105 5.21 -16.66 -2.97
C LEU A 105 4.58 -18.00 -3.35
N ASP A 106 5.39 -18.98 -3.74
CA ASP A 106 4.95 -20.34 -4.07
C ASP A 106 4.39 -21.06 -2.83
N HIS A 107 4.93 -20.77 -1.64
CA HIS A 107 4.43 -21.29 -0.36
C HIS A 107 3.58 -20.28 0.42
N GLY A 108 3.28 -19.10 -0.16
CA GLY A 108 2.48 -18.06 0.49
C GLY A 108 3.15 -17.42 1.72
N HIS A 109 4.49 -17.40 1.77
CA HIS A 109 5.25 -16.89 2.90
C HIS A 109 6.11 -15.69 2.52
N ILE A 110 6.10 -14.65 3.37
CA ILE A 110 6.95 -13.47 3.22
C ILE A 110 7.60 -13.16 4.56
N ARG A 111 8.94 -13.06 4.57
CA ARG A 111 9.71 -12.55 5.70
C ARG A 111 10.08 -11.10 5.43
N TYR A 112 9.44 -10.18 6.15
CA TYR A 112 9.66 -8.74 5.99
C TYR A 112 10.31 -8.13 7.24
N PHE A 113 11.33 -7.30 7.04
CA PHE A 113 12.02 -6.60 8.13
C PHE A 113 11.52 -5.15 8.28
N GLY A 114 11.35 -4.73 9.53
CA GLY A 114 10.82 -3.41 9.88
C GLY A 114 11.69 -2.22 9.51
N ASP A 115 11.19 -1.01 9.77
CA ASP A 115 11.83 0.25 9.39
C ASP A 115 12.85 0.80 10.43
N HIS A 116 13.18 0.01 11.44
CA HIS A 116 14.15 0.40 12.47
C HIS A 116 15.58 0.33 11.93
N LYS A 117 16.32 1.44 12.02
CA LYS A 117 17.70 1.55 11.53
C LYS A 117 18.67 1.65 12.71
N PRO A 118 19.97 1.34 12.52
CA PRO A 118 20.99 1.54 13.55
C PRO A 118 21.07 2.99 14.06
N THR A 119 20.68 3.97 13.23
CA THR A 119 20.65 5.38 13.58
C THR A 119 19.35 5.82 14.26
N THR A 120 18.35 4.95 14.36
CA THR A 120 17.10 5.24 15.06
C THR A 120 17.34 5.21 16.56
N LEU A 121 17.01 6.31 17.24
CA LEU A 121 17.06 6.35 18.71
C LEU A 121 15.86 5.62 19.32
N GLY A 122 16.11 4.93 20.44
CA GLY A 122 15.09 4.24 21.23
C GLY A 122 14.89 2.77 20.84
N LEU A 123 13.86 2.15 21.42
CA LEU A 123 13.54 0.73 21.21
C LEU A 123 12.77 0.50 19.90
N PRO A 124 12.80 -0.72 19.33
CA PRO A 124 11.92 -1.11 18.23
C PRO A 124 10.46 -0.76 18.51
N GLY A 125 9.80 -0.05 17.58
CA GLY A 125 8.47 0.53 17.77
C GLY A 125 8.47 2.05 18.04
N SER A 126 9.66 2.66 18.18
CA SER A 126 9.80 4.12 18.16
C SER A 126 9.53 4.71 16.78
N THR A 127 9.85 3.97 15.71
CA THR A 127 9.54 4.33 14.32
C THR A 127 8.06 4.19 14.01
N ARG A 128 7.58 5.01 13.07
CA ARG A 128 6.18 4.97 12.64
C ARG A 128 5.80 3.62 12.05
N GLY A 129 6.65 3.02 11.21
CA GLY A 129 6.38 1.74 10.56
C GLY A 129 6.27 0.59 11.57
N ASN A 130 7.29 0.39 12.41
CA ASN A 130 7.24 -0.67 13.41
C ASN A 130 6.12 -0.49 14.43
N ARG A 131 5.79 0.75 14.81
CA ARG A 131 4.62 0.99 15.67
C ARG A 131 3.34 0.46 15.03
N LEU A 132 3.11 0.80 13.75
CA LEU A 132 1.97 0.32 12.99
C LEU A 132 1.95 -1.22 12.88
N LEU A 133 3.11 -1.84 12.65
CA LEU A 133 3.22 -3.30 12.58
C LEU A 133 2.90 -3.97 13.93
N LEU A 134 3.38 -3.41 15.04
CA LEU A 134 3.11 -3.94 16.39
C LEU A 134 1.63 -3.79 16.77
N GLU A 135 1.01 -2.64 16.47
CA GLU A 135 -0.42 -2.42 16.67
C GLU A 135 -1.25 -3.40 15.85
N THR A 136 -0.87 -3.60 14.59
CA THR A 136 -1.53 -4.52 13.66
C THR A 136 -1.37 -5.97 14.10
N ALA A 137 -0.17 -6.39 14.51
CA ALA A 137 0.10 -7.75 14.96
C ALA A 137 -0.81 -8.18 16.12
N LYS A 138 -1.16 -7.26 17.03
CA LYS A 138 -2.11 -7.53 18.12
C LYS A 138 -3.50 -7.90 17.59
N LEU A 139 -3.99 -7.20 16.57
CA LEU A 139 -5.30 -7.46 15.96
C LEU A 139 -5.30 -8.76 15.15
N HIS A 140 -4.22 -9.03 14.41
CA HIS A 140 -4.07 -10.30 13.68
C HIS A 140 -3.96 -11.51 14.62
N ALA A 141 -3.33 -11.34 15.79
CA ALA A 141 -3.28 -12.34 16.85
C ALA A 141 -4.53 -12.33 17.77
N GLY A 142 -5.56 -11.56 17.41
CA GLY A 142 -6.79 -11.41 18.18
C GLY A 142 -7.49 -12.75 18.41
N THR A 143 -7.99 -12.94 19.62
CA THR A 143 -8.68 -14.18 20.02
C THR A 143 -10.16 -14.13 19.66
N SER A 144 -10.73 -12.92 19.54
CA SER A 144 -12.11 -12.70 19.11
C SER A 144 -12.23 -12.48 17.60
N THR A 145 -13.43 -12.72 17.05
CA THR A 145 -13.73 -12.43 15.65
C THR A 145 -13.69 -10.93 15.37
N ASP A 146 -14.14 -10.10 16.31
CA ASP A 146 -14.20 -8.64 16.15
C ASP A 146 -12.79 -8.03 16.05
N GLU A 147 -11.84 -8.49 16.87
CA GLU A 147 -10.43 -8.08 16.77
C GLU A 147 -9.84 -8.43 15.39
N ARG A 148 -10.11 -9.64 14.89
CA ARG A 148 -9.61 -10.06 13.58
C ARG A 148 -10.31 -9.33 12.43
N ALA A 149 -11.59 -8.99 12.57
CA ALA A 149 -12.33 -8.19 11.60
C ALA A 149 -11.82 -6.73 11.55
N ALA A 150 -11.29 -6.24 12.67
CA ALA A 150 -10.62 -4.94 12.78
C ALA A 150 -9.20 -4.93 12.19
N ALA A 151 -8.57 -6.11 12.06
CA ALA A 151 -7.19 -6.23 11.66
C ALA A 151 -7.00 -5.72 10.21
N PRO A 152 -6.14 -4.70 9.99
CA PRO A 152 -5.94 -4.18 8.65
C PRO A 152 -5.24 -5.23 7.78
N PRO A 153 -5.70 -5.46 6.54
CA PRO A 153 -4.97 -6.29 5.60
C PRO A 153 -3.60 -5.67 5.29
N LEU A 154 -2.58 -6.54 5.18
CA LEU A 154 -1.24 -6.17 4.73
C LEU A 154 -1.15 -6.41 3.22
N LEU A 155 -1.09 -5.34 2.43
CA LEU A 155 -0.87 -5.42 0.99
C LEU A 155 0.61 -5.25 0.69
N VAL A 156 1.22 -6.25 0.06
CA VAL A 156 2.66 -6.29 -0.18
C VAL A 156 2.96 -6.02 -1.65
N PHE A 157 3.84 -5.05 -1.88
CA PHE A 157 4.31 -4.64 -3.18
C PHE A 157 5.83 -4.76 -3.22
N ARG A 158 6.36 -5.18 -4.37
CA ARG A 158 7.79 -5.27 -4.61
C ARG A 158 8.15 -4.36 -5.78
N ALA A 159 9.13 -3.49 -5.58
CA ALA A 159 9.69 -2.72 -6.68
C ALA A 159 10.40 -3.66 -7.66
N ILE A 160 10.03 -3.58 -8.94
CA ILE A 160 10.60 -4.40 -10.02
C ILE A 160 11.31 -3.51 -11.05
N THR A 161 12.26 -4.10 -11.79
CA THR A 161 12.75 -3.50 -13.04
C THR A 161 11.97 -4.11 -14.19
N VAL A 162 11.41 -3.26 -15.04
CA VAL A 162 10.82 -3.70 -16.30
C VAL A 162 11.70 -3.26 -17.46
N TYR A 163 11.56 -3.92 -18.60
CA TYR A 163 12.21 -3.52 -19.85
C TYR A 163 11.17 -2.94 -20.80
N ARG A 164 11.45 -1.76 -21.36
CA ARG A 164 10.62 -1.10 -22.37
C ARG A 164 11.48 -0.57 -23.48
N ASP A 165 11.12 -0.87 -24.71
CA ASP A 165 11.87 -0.46 -25.92
C ASP A 165 13.37 -0.80 -25.83
N GLY A 166 13.69 -1.97 -25.25
CA GLY A 166 15.08 -2.41 -25.05
C GLY A 166 15.84 -1.73 -23.90
N ARG A 167 15.19 -0.86 -23.11
CA ARG A 167 15.80 -0.15 -21.97
C ARG A 167 15.23 -0.63 -20.64
N ALA A 168 16.13 -0.84 -19.66
CA ALA A 168 15.74 -1.15 -18.29
C ALA A 168 15.20 0.10 -17.59
N VAL A 169 14.01 0.00 -17.01
CA VAL A 169 13.38 1.02 -16.19
C VAL A 169 13.37 0.54 -14.74
N HIS A 170 14.26 1.11 -13.92
CA HIS A 170 14.50 0.66 -12.55
C HIS A 170 13.59 1.30 -11.48
N LYS A 171 12.81 2.33 -11.85
CA LYS A 171 12.00 3.11 -10.91
C LYS A 171 10.60 3.34 -11.46
N GLY A 172 9.63 3.37 -10.55
CA GLY A 172 8.25 3.74 -10.86
C GLY A 172 7.31 2.56 -11.13
N LEU A 173 7.81 1.34 -11.03
CA LEU A 173 7.08 0.09 -11.13
C LEU A 173 7.42 -0.80 -9.92
#